data_AF-A0AAW2SQ87-F1
#
_entry.id   AF-A0AAW2SQ87-F1
#
_cell.length_a   1.000
_cell.length_b   1.000
_cell.length_c   1.000
_cell.angle_alpha   90.00
_cell.angle_beta   90.00
_cell.angle_gamma   90.00
#
_symmetry.space_group_name_H-M   'P 1'
#
loop_
_entity.id
_entity.type
_entity.pdbx_description
1 polymer ?
#
loop_
_entity_poly.entity_id
_entity_poly.type
_entity_poly.pdbx_seq_one_letter_code
_entity_poly.pdbx_strand_id
1 'polypeptide(L)'
;METLVRFSVALVFLCFISEGMSENKCSPSDITVKQNPTGTKVQGKPEFQVTLFNACPCPVANVKLACNGFHTVENIPQTFWL
;
A
#
# COMPACT_ATOMS: atom_id res chain seq x y z
N MET A 1 -40.59 -25.82 -0.73
CA MET A 1 -39.45 -25.60 0.19
C MET A 1 -38.15 -26.13 -0.42
N GLU A 2 -38.13 -27.38 -0.90
CA GLU A 2 -36.95 -27.98 -1.55
C GLU A 2 -36.39 -27.21 -2.74
N THR A 3 -37.24 -26.73 -3.66
CA THR A 3 -36.79 -25.93 -4.81
C THR A 3 -36.13 -24.63 -4.37
N LEU A 4 -36.68 -23.99 -3.35
CA LEU A 4 -36.15 -22.74 -2.80
C LEU A 4 -34.79 -22.97 -2.13
N VAL A 5 -34.64 -24.06 -1.37
CA VAL A 5 -33.36 -24.50 -0.78
C VAL A 5 -32.32 -24.76 -1.87
N ARG A 6 -32.69 -25.47 -2.94
CA ARG A 6 -31.80 -25.76 -4.08
C ARG A 6 -31.33 -24.50 -4.79
N PHE A 7 -32.22 -23.53 -5.00
CA PHE A 7 -31.87 -22.23 -5.57
C PHE A 7 -30.92 -21.45 -4.65
N SER A 8 -31.18 -21.39 -3.34
CA SER A 8 -30.28 -20.72 -2.40
C SER A 8 -28.91 -21.37 -2.33
N VAL A 9 -28.83 -22.71 -2.38
CA VAL A 9 -27.56 -23.45 -2.40
C VAL A 9 -26.78 -23.15 -3.68
N ALA A 10 -27.44 -23.15 -4.84
CA ALA A 10 -26.81 -22.79 -6.12
C ALA A 10 -26.27 -21.35 -6.13
N LEU A 11 -27.01 -20.39 -5.56
CA LEU A 11 -26.56 -18.99 -5.45
C LEU A 11 -25.33 -18.85 -4.55
N VAL A 12 -25.31 -19.55 -3.40
CA VAL A 12 -24.14 -19.57 -2.51
C VAL A 12 -22.93 -20.16 -3.23
N PHE A 13 -23.08 -21.26 -3.97
CA PHE A 13 -21.98 -21.82 -4.77
C PHE A 13 -21.47 -20.85 -5.85
N LEU A 14 -22.36 -20.09 -6.51
CA LEU A 14 -21.94 -19.08 -7.49
C LEU A 14 -21.09 -17.96 -6.86
N CYS A 15 -21.38 -17.56 -5.62
CA CYS A 15 -20.56 -16.58 -4.88
C CYS A 15 -19.15 -17.09 -4.53
N PHE A 16 -18.96 -18.41 -4.39
CA PHE A 16 -17.64 -19.00 -4.12
C PHE A 16 -16.77 -19.13 -5.39
N ILE A 17 -17.40 -19.17 -6.57
CA ILE A 17 -16.69 -19.32 -7.84
C ILE A 17 -16.42 -17.94 -8.48
N SER A 18 -17.14 -16.90 -8.06
CA SER A 18 -16.80 -15.54 -8.48
C SER A 18 -15.48 -15.11 -7.85
N GLU A 19 -14.46 -14.93 -8.69
CA GLU A 19 -13.29 -14.14 -8.31
C GLU A 19 -13.76 -12.71 -7.99
N GLY A 20 -13.34 -12.17 -6.84
CA GLY A 20 -13.68 -10.80 -6.48
C GLY A 20 -13.19 -9.83 -7.56
N MET A 21 -14.03 -8.86 -7.94
CA MET A 21 -13.67 -7.81 -8.90
C MET A 21 -12.68 -6.83 -8.25
N SER A 22 -11.44 -7.24 -8.01
CA SER A 22 -10.35 -6.32 -7.72
C SER A 22 -9.72 -5.89 -9.04
N GLU A 23 -10.49 -5.21 -9.90
CA GLU A 23 -9.96 -4.63 -11.15
C GLU A 23 -8.96 -3.51 -10.88
N ASN A 24 -8.91 -2.97 -9.66
CA ASN A 24 -7.87 -2.06 -9.22
C ASN A 24 -6.58 -2.80 -8.90
N LYS A 25 -5.90 -3.24 -9.96
CA LYS A 25 -4.52 -3.71 -9.92
C LYS A 25 -3.62 -2.54 -9.55
N CYS A 26 -3.47 -2.31 -8.26
CA CYS A 26 -2.47 -1.37 -7.78
C CYS A 26 -1.09 -2.00 -7.87
N SER A 27 -0.15 -1.17 -8.26
CA SER A 27 1.23 -1.48 -8.55
C SER A 27 2.13 -0.57 -7.72
N PRO A 28 3.42 -0.89 -7.56
CA PRO A 28 4.35 0.01 -6.88
C PRO A 28 4.40 1.43 -7.48
N SER A 29 4.10 1.58 -8.79
CA SER A 29 4.02 2.90 -9.45
C SER A 29 2.84 3.77 -8.99
N ASP A 30 1.82 3.18 -8.36
CA ASP A 30 0.69 3.94 -7.77
C ASP A 30 1.05 4.56 -6.42
N ILE A 31 2.25 4.26 -5.90
CA ILE A 31 2.82 4.92 -4.73
C ILE A 31 3.85 5.94 -5.20
N THR A 32 3.50 7.22 -5.12
CA THR A 32 4.42 8.30 -5.45
C THR A 32 5.32 8.60 -4.26
N VAL A 33 6.63 8.65 -4.50
CA VAL A 33 7.63 9.04 -3.50
C VAL A 33 8.15 10.43 -3.85
N LYS A 34 7.99 11.39 -2.94
CA LYS A 34 8.59 12.72 -3.05
C LYS A 34 9.65 12.89 -1.98
N GLN A 35 10.79 13.46 -2.35
CA GLN A 35 11.91 13.69 -1.45
C GLN A 35 12.38 15.13 -1.56
N ASN A 36 12.42 15.84 -0.43
CA ASN A 36 12.87 17.22 -0.35
C ASN A 36 14.00 17.33 0.69
N PRO A 37 15.12 18.03 0.39
CA PRO A 37 16.13 18.32 1.39
C PRO A 37 15.55 19.25 2.45
N THR A 38 15.82 18.98 3.73
CA THR A 38 15.36 19.86 4.82
C THR A 38 16.26 21.08 5.02
N GLY A 39 17.50 21.01 4.49
CA GLY A 39 18.55 21.98 4.74
C GLY A 39 19.36 21.68 6.01
N THR A 40 18.88 20.77 6.85
CA THR A 40 19.56 20.31 8.06
C THR A 40 20.63 19.28 7.72
N LYS A 41 21.66 19.20 8.55
CA LYS A 41 22.60 18.09 8.57
C LYS A 41 22.58 17.41 9.93
N VAL A 42 22.44 16.10 9.93
CA VAL A 42 22.53 15.27 11.14
C VAL A 42 23.82 14.48 11.05
N GLN A 43 24.70 14.65 12.06
CA GLN A 43 26.04 14.03 12.09
C GLN A 43 26.82 14.23 10.77
N GLY A 44 26.69 15.41 10.17
CA GLY A 44 27.36 15.78 8.92
C GLY A 44 26.71 15.24 7.63
N LYS A 45 25.64 14.43 7.73
CA LYS A 45 24.88 13.92 6.58
C LYS A 45 23.65 14.79 6.31
N PRO A 46 23.28 15.03 5.04
CA PRO A 46 22.07 15.78 4.70
C PRO A 46 20.81 15.01 5.14
N GLU A 47 19.86 15.75 5.70
CA GLU A 47 18.54 15.22 6.05
C GLU A 47 17.53 15.50 4.93
N PHE A 48 16.61 14.55 4.73
CA PHE A 48 15.56 14.64 3.72
C PHE A 48 14.20 14.28 4.30
N GLN A 49 13.20 15.08 3.95
CA GLN A 49 11.81 14.76 4.18
C GLN A 49 11.30 13.92 3.01
N VAL A 50 10.84 12.70 3.31
CA VAL A 50 10.23 11.80 2.33
C VAL A 50 8.73 11.75 2.57
N THR A 51 7.96 12.03 1.53
CA THR A 51 6.49 11.96 1.54
C THR A 51 6.03 10.85 0.60
N LEU A 52 5.16 9.98 1.11
CA LEU A 52 4.52 8.92 0.33
C LEU A 52 3.08 9.33 0.03
N PHE A 53 2.68 9.16 -1.23
CA PHE A 53 1.31 9.41 -1.65
C PHE A 53 0.74 8.16 -2.31
N ASN A 54 -0.39 7.68 -1.78
CA ASN A 54 -1.11 6.54 -2.32
C ASN A 54 -2.13 7.03 -3.37
N ALA A 55 -1.84 6.79 -4.66
CA ALA A 55 -2.77 7.07 -5.75
C ALA A 55 -3.70 5.88 -6.05
N CYS A 56 -3.49 4.75 -5.37
CA CYS A 56 -4.38 3.60 -5.47
C CYS A 56 -5.72 3.90 -4.78
N PRO A 57 -6.87 3.49 -5.37
CA PRO A 57 -8.17 3.70 -4.75
C PRO A 57 -8.47 2.74 -3.59
N CYS A 58 -7.56 1.81 -3.28
CA CYS A 58 -7.67 0.98 -2.08
C CYS A 58 -6.56 1.31 -1.08
N PRO A 59 -6.78 1.01 0.22
CA PRO A 59 -5.75 1.16 1.24
C PRO A 59 -4.54 0.27 0.91
N VAL A 60 -3.34 0.85 1.01
CA VAL A 60 -2.08 0.12 0.83
C VAL A 60 -1.34 0.10 2.16
N ALA A 61 -0.90 -1.09 2.57
CA ALA A 61 -0.17 -1.31 3.82
C ALA A 61 1.22 -1.91 3.54
N ASN A 62 2.10 -1.84 4.54
CA ASN A 62 3.45 -2.43 4.50
C ASN A 62 4.34 -1.93 3.34
N VAL A 63 4.18 -0.66 2.94
CA VAL A 63 5.07 -0.03 1.96
C VAL A 63 6.50 0.02 2.51
N LYS A 64 7.44 -0.58 1.79
CA LYS A 64 8.87 -0.58 2.14
C LYS A 64 9.66 0.19 1.09
N LEU A 65 10.47 1.13 1.54
CA LEU A 65 11.39 1.87 0.69
C LEU A 65 12.76 1.19 0.71
N ALA A 66 13.37 0.99 -0.46
CA ALA A 66 14.70 0.39 -0.55
C ALA A 66 15.82 1.34 -0.07
N CYS A 67 15.61 2.66 -0.16
CA CYS A 67 16.55 3.70 0.28
C CYS A 67 18.00 3.50 -0.23
N ASN A 68 18.15 2.93 -1.44
CA ASN A 68 19.46 2.64 -2.02
C ASN A 68 20.32 3.92 -2.12
N GLY A 69 21.56 3.85 -1.65
CA GLY A 69 22.49 4.99 -1.65
C GLY A 69 22.34 5.96 -0.46
N PHE A 70 21.34 5.77 0.40
CA PHE A 70 21.22 6.50 1.66
C PHE A 70 21.86 5.71 2.80
N HIS A 71 22.73 6.37 3.55
CA HIS A 71 23.27 5.88 4.80
C HIS A 71 22.65 6.67 5.95
N THR A 72 21.51 6.22 6.46
CA THR A 72 20.81 6.91 7.54
C THR A 72 21.57 6.76 8.85
N VAL A 73 21.69 7.85 9.61
CA VAL A 73 22.32 7.88 10.94
C VAL A 73 21.28 7.86 12.06
N GLU A 74 20.03 8.14 11.71
CA GLU A 74 18.88 8.10 12.60
C GLU A 74 17.99 6.91 12.27
N ASN A 75 17.23 6.47 13.27
CA ASN A 75 16.22 5.46 13.08
C ASN A 75 15.06 6.05 12.28
N ILE A 76 14.64 5.37 11.21
CA ILE A 76 13.48 5.79 10.43
C ILE A 76 12.24 5.23 11.12
N PRO A 77 11.31 6.08 11.61
CA PRO A 77 10.06 5.59 12.19
C PRO A 77 9.29 4.80 11.14
N GLN A 78 8.93 3.55 11.46
CA GLN A 78 8.21 2.66 10.53
C GLN A 78 6.72 2.95 10.45
N THR A 79 6.21 3.81 11.33
CA THR A 79 4.82 4.24 11.37
C THR A 79 4.59 5.40 10.40
N PHE A 80 4.12 5.05 9.20
CA PHE A 80 3.47 5.99 8.31
C PHE A 80 1.96 5.91 8.58
N TRP A 81 1.37 6.99 9.08
CA TRP A 81 -0.09 7.14 9.11
C TRP A 81 -0.55 7.49 7.68
N LEU A 82 -0.73 6.48 6.84
CA LEU A 82 -1.50 6.58 5.60
C LEU A 82 -2.98 6.31 5.90
#